data_AF-A0A7S1CR51-F1
#
_entry.id   AF-A0A7S1CR51-F1
#
_cell.length_a   1.000
_cell.length_b   1.000
_cell.length_c   1.000
_cell.angle_alpha   90.00
_cell.angle_beta   90.00
_cell.angle_gamma   90.00
#
_symmetry.space_group_name_H-M   'P 1'
#
loop_
_entity.id
_entity.type
_entity.pdbx_description
1 polymer ?
#
loop_
_entity_poly.entity_id
_entity_poly.type
_entity_poly.pdbx_seq_one_letter_code
_entity_poly.pdbx_strand_id
1 'polypeptide(L)'
;GIVLRILKSPYRTPEQALDLLTAFKSWFETPQNLVELYHNFDNDAPVQHLRLFSKLCAVLCSLAEGSSMHDAESGATMAELEVSRSLQDLALQCVGAIVRSLMDAAGTVHFIP
;
A
#
# COMPACT_ATOMS: atom_id res chain seq x y z
N GLY A 1 7.64 0.79 10.56
CA GLY A 1 6.32 1.01 11.18
C GLY A 1 5.64 -0.32 11.44
N ILE A 2 4.92 -0.45 12.56
CA ILE A 2 4.17 -1.66 12.95
C ILE A 2 3.20 -2.11 11.85
N VAL A 3 2.63 -1.15 11.13
CA VAL A 3 1.70 -1.38 10.03
C VAL A 3 2.33 -2.14 8.84
N LEU A 4 3.55 -1.77 8.43
CA LEU A 4 4.27 -2.53 7.40
C LEU A 4 4.64 -3.93 7.85
N ARG A 5 4.88 -4.13 9.16
CA ARG A 5 5.14 -5.46 9.72
C ARG A 5 3.88 -6.32 9.68
N ILE A 6 2.71 -5.73 9.94
CA ILE A 6 1.41 -6.42 9.80
C ILE A 6 1.21 -6.84 8.34
N LEU A 7 1.42 -5.95 7.36
CA LEU A 7 1.27 -6.30 5.94
C LEU A 7 2.26 -7.36 5.43
N LYS A 8 3.43 -7.47 6.05
CA LYS A 8 4.47 -8.43 5.67
C LYS A 8 4.47 -9.69 6.54
N SER A 9 3.62 -9.74 7.57
CA SER A 9 3.61 -10.85 8.52
C SER A 9 3.00 -12.09 7.86
N PRO A 10 3.67 -13.25 7.93
CA PRO A 10 3.08 -14.51 7.48
C PRO A 10 1.96 -15.00 8.42
N TYR A 11 1.82 -14.39 9.60
CA TYR A 11 0.81 -14.75 10.60
C TYR A 11 -0.39 -13.78 10.65
N ARG A 12 -0.48 -12.83 9.72
CA ARG A 12 -1.64 -11.93 9.65
C ARG A 12 -2.85 -12.71 9.17
N THR A 13 -4.04 -12.39 9.69
CA THR A 13 -5.25 -12.88 9.01
C THR A 13 -5.47 -12.08 7.72
N PRO A 14 -6.03 -12.69 6.68
CA PRO A 14 -6.31 -11.95 5.45
C PRO A 14 -7.27 -10.78 5.64
N GLU A 15 -8.23 -10.89 6.56
CA GLU A 15 -9.17 -9.81 6.90
C GLU A 15 -8.42 -8.60 7.47
N GLN A 16 -7.44 -8.84 8.36
CA GLN A 16 -6.60 -7.75 8.89
C GLN A 16 -5.82 -7.04 7.78
N ALA A 17 -5.39 -7.78 6.76
CA ALA A 17 -4.71 -7.19 5.61
C ALA A 17 -5.66 -6.37 4.73
N LEU A 18 -6.87 -6.88 4.49
CA LEU A 18 -7.90 -6.20 3.70
C LEU A 18 -8.39 -4.91 4.39
N ASP A 19 -8.68 -4.97 5.68
CA ASP A 19 -9.12 -3.81 6.46
C ASP A 19 -8.08 -2.69 6.43
N LEU A 20 -6.81 -3.06 6.58
CA LEU A 20 -5.71 -2.13 6.57
C LEU A 20 -5.48 -1.51 5.19
N LEU A 21 -5.53 -2.30 4.12
CA LEU A 21 -5.45 -1.77 2.75
C LEU A 21 -6.65 -0.89 2.42
N THR A 22 -7.85 -1.21 2.93
CA THR A 22 -9.05 -0.39 2.74
C THR A 22 -8.88 0.98 3.40
N ALA A 23 -8.37 1.01 4.64
CA ALA A 23 -8.06 2.26 5.32
C ALA A 23 -7.00 3.07 4.55
N PHE A 24 -5.94 2.41 4.07
CA PHE A 24 -4.88 3.07 3.31
C PHE A 24 -5.36 3.64 1.97
N LYS A 25 -6.22 2.91 1.25
CA LYS A 25 -6.80 3.40 0.00
C LYS A 25 -7.48 4.77 0.20
N SER A 26 -8.29 4.91 1.25
CA SER A 26 -8.96 6.18 1.55
C SER A 26 -7.98 7.33 1.80
N TRP A 27 -6.82 7.03 2.41
CA TRP A 27 -5.78 8.02 2.63
C TRP A 27 -5.07 8.40 1.34
N PHE A 28 -4.80 7.43 0.46
CA PHE A 28 -4.11 7.65 -0.81
C PHE A 28 -4.95 8.40 -1.85
N GLU A 29 -6.27 8.39 -1.72
CA GLU A 29 -7.17 9.18 -2.56
C GLU A 29 -7.11 10.68 -2.25
N THR A 30 -6.49 11.08 -1.15
CA THR A 30 -6.25 12.49 -0.80
C THR A 30 -4.78 12.86 -1.06
N PRO A 31 -4.47 13.70 -2.06
CA PRO A 31 -3.09 14.01 -2.41
C PRO A 31 -2.26 14.60 -1.26
N GLN A 32 -2.86 15.42 -0.40
CA GLN A 32 -2.19 16.03 0.75
C GLN A 32 -1.65 14.96 1.72
N ASN A 33 -2.42 13.90 1.97
CA ASN A 33 -1.99 12.82 2.85
C ASN A 33 -0.75 12.09 2.30
N LEU A 34 -0.63 11.94 0.97
CA LEU A 34 0.55 11.35 0.33
C LEU A 34 1.78 12.23 0.49
N VAL A 35 1.62 13.54 0.31
CA VAL A 35 2.69 14.52 0.51
C VAL A 35 3.16 14.50 1.96
N GLU A 36 2.24 14.50 2.92
CA GLU A 36 2.56 14.40 4.35
C GLU A 36 3.22 13.07 4.70
N LEU A 37 2.77 11.94 4.15
CA LEU A 37 3.41 10.64 4.34
C LEU A 37 4.85 10.62 3.83
N TYR A 38 5.09 11.12 2.62
CA TYR A 38 6.44 11.23 2.07
C TYR A 38 7.29 12.20 2.90
N HIS A 39 6.76 13.37 3.22
CA HIS A 39 7.47 14.40 3.95
C HIS A 39 7.90 13.90 5.33
N ASN A 40 6.96 13.38 6.12
CA ASN A 40 7.20 12.97 7.50
C ASN A 40 8.04 11.70 7.64
N PHE A 41 8.12 10.84 6.63
CA PHE A 41 8.79 9.54 6.80
C PHE A 41 9.96 9.26 5.85
N ASP A 42 10.04 9.95 4.72
CA ASP A 42 11.06 9.74 3.69
C ASP A 42 11.87 11.01 3.38
N ASN A 43 11.35 12.20 3.71
CA ASN A 43 12.06 13.48 3.49
C ASN A 43 12.60 14.11 4.79
N ASP A 44 11.92 13.95 5.92
CA ASP A 44 12.29 14.60 7.17
C ASP A 44 13.39 13.85 7.94
N ALA A 45 14.39 14.59 8.42
CA ALA A 45 15.43 14.07 9.31
C ALA A 45 14.91 14.19 10.75
N PRO A 46 14.84 13.11 11.55
CA PRO A 46 15.78 11.98 11.61
C PRO A 46 15.27 10.64 11.03
N VAL A 47 14.02 10.57 10.58
CA VAL A 47 13.35 9.31 10.24
C VAL A 47 13.52 8.88 8.78
N GLN A 48 14.10 9.72 7.93
CA GLN A 48 14.40 9.43 6.51
C GLN A 48 15.08 8.07 6.24
N HIS A 49 15.96 7.60 7.14
CA HIS A 49 16.63 6.30 7.00
C HIS A 49 15.64 5.12 7.01
N LEU A 50 14.43 5.30 7.55
CA LEU A 50 13.38 4.29 7.57
C LEU A 50 12.73 4.10 6.22
N ARG A 51 12.71 5.12 5.35
CA ARG A 51 12.09 5.08 4.00
C ARG A 51 10.72 4.39 4.01
N LEU A 52 9.85 4.81 4.91
CA LEU A 52 8.59 4.13 5.20
C LEU A 52 7.64 4.17 4.01
N PHE A 53 7.51 5.31 3.35
CA PHE A 53 6.65 5.49 2.19
C PHE A 53 7.16 4.65 1.01
N SER A 54 8.47 4.69 0.72
CA SER A 54 9.07 3.83 -0.28
C SER A 54 8.85 2.33 0.01
N LYS A 55 9.03 1.90 1.27
CA LYS A 55 8.77 0.51 1.69
C LYS A 55 7.30 0.12 1.61
N LEU A 56 6.38 1.06 1.86
CA LEU A 56 4.95 0.87 1.69
C LEU A 56 4.60 0.62 0.23
N CYS A 57 5.10 1.45 -0.69
CA CYS A 57 4.91 1.25 -2.12
C CYS A 57 5.45 -0.12 -2.58
N ALA A 58 6.65 -0.51 -2.14
CA ALA A 58 7.21 -1.81 -2.47
C ALA A 58 6.36 -2.99 -1.96
N VAL A 59 5.76 -2.86 -0.76
CA VAL A 59 4.82 -3.85 -0.22
C VAL A 59 3.54 -3.91 -1.05
N LEU A 60 2.98 -2.76 -1.42
CA LEU A 60 1.76 -2.70 -2.24
C LEU A 60 1.98 -3.33 -3.62
N CYS A 61 3.11 -3.05 -4.28
CA CYS A 61 3.46 -3.69 -5.56
C CYS A 61 3.60 -5.21 -5.40
N SER A 62 4.34 -5.67 -4.38
CA SER A 62 4.52 -7.11 -4.12
C SER A 62 3.19 -7.82 -3.80
N LEU A 63 2.26 -7.16 -3.12
CA LEU A 63 0.92 -7.68 -2.87
C LEU A 63 0.09 -7.73 -4.14
N ALA A 64 0.14 -6.69 -4.98
CA ALA A 64 -0.56 -6.65 -6.27
C ALA A 64 -0.04 -7.71 -7.26
N GLU A 65 1.26 -8.02 -7.20
CA GLU A 65 1.91 -9.07 -8.00
C GLU A 65 1.67 -10.48 -7.44
N GLY A 66 1.04 -10.61 -6.26
CA GLY A 66 0.76 -11.90 -5.62
C GLY A 66 1.97 -12.58 -4.96
N SER A 67 3.12 -11.92 -4.87
CA SER A 67 4.37 -12.53 -4.38
C SER A 67 4.37 -12.85 -2.88
N SER A 68 3.42 -12.30 -2.11
CA SER A 68 3.29 -12.53 -0.66
C SER A 68 2.77 -13.92 -0.29
N MET A 69 2.24 -14.70 -1.22
CA MET A 69 1.48 -15.93 -0.91
C MET A 69 2.05 -17.19 -1.59
N HIS A 70 3.29 -17.11 -2.11
CA HIS A 70 3.84 -18.15 -2.97
C HIS A 70 4.39 -19.40 -2.25
N ASP A 71 4.17 -19.54 -0.94
CA ASP A 71 4.41 -20.80 -0.19
C ASP A 71 3.11 -21.57 0.10
N ALA A 72 2.05 -21.32 -0.67
CA ALA A 72 0.86 -22.17 -0.66
C ALA A 72 1.21 -23.51 -1.32
N GLU A 73 1.69 -24.46 -0.51
CA GLU A 73 1.66 -25.88 -0.81
C GLU A 73 0.28 -26.25 -1.37
N SER A 74 0.27 -27.11 -2.39
CA SER A 74 -0.90 -27.55 -3.16
C SER A 74 -2.03 -28.07 -2.26
N GLY A 75 -2.89 -27.16 -1.77
CA GLY A 75 -3.96 -27.47 -0.82
C GLY A 75 -4.87 -26.28 -0.45
N ALA A 76 -4.68 -25.11 -1.07
CA ALA A 76 -5.46 -23.92 -0.76
C ALA A 76 -6.95 -24.11 -1.09
N THR A 77 -7.82 -23.70 -0.18
CA THR A 77 -9.27 -23.73 -0.37
C THR A 77 -9.70 -22.66 -1.38
N MET A 78 -10.88 -22.85 -1.99
CA MET A 78 -11.46 -21.84 -2.89
C MET A 78 -11.62 -20.47 -2.21
N ALA A 79 -11.95 -20.47 -0.91
CA ALA A 79 -12.09 -19.25 -0.12
C ALA A 79 -10.74 -18.52 0.07
N GLU A 80 -9.65 -19.26 0.31
CA GLU A 80 -8.31 -18.68 0.42
C GLU A 80 -7.84 -18.06 -0.91
N LEU A 81 -8.17 -18.69 -2.04
CA LEU A 81 -7.88 -18.15 -3.37
C LEU A 81 -8.68 -16.87 -3.66
N GLU A 82 -9.96 -16.83 -3.28
CA GLU A 82 -10.82 -15.65 -3.43
C GLU A 82 -10.28 -14.48 -2.62
N VAL A 83 -9.96 -14.71 -1.35
CA VAL A 83 -9.39 -13.72 -0.45
C VAL A 83 -8.02 -13.21 -0.94
N SER A 84 -7.18 -14.11 -1.45
CA SER A 84 -5.89 -13.75 -2.06
C SER A 84 -6.08 -12.83 -3.26
N ARG A 85 -7.08 -13.11 -4.10
CA ARG A 85 -7.43 -12.27 -5.24
C ARG A 85 -7.97 -10.92 -4.80
N SER A 86 -8.84 -10.87 -3.80
CA SER A 86 -9.34 -9.61 -3.23
C SER A 86 -8.20 -8.75 -2.69
N LEU A 87 -7.20 -9.38 -2.05
CA LEU A 87 -6.02 -8.67 -1.54
C LEU A 87 -5.15 -8.10 -2.67
N GLN A 88 -4.92 -8.87 -3.74
CA GLN A 88 -4.20 -8.40 -4.93
C GLN A 88 -4.92 -7.21 -5.59
N ASP A 89 -6.24 -7.33 -5.78
CA ASP A 89 -7.04 -6.28 -6.41
C ASP A 89 -7.04 -4.99 -5.57
N LEU A 90 -7.22 -5.11 -4.25
CA LEU A 90 -7.20 -3.95 -3.36
C LEU A 90 -5.82 -3.30 -3.28
N ALA A 91 -4.73 -4.09 -3.31
CA ALA A 91 -3.37 -3.55 -3.39
C ALA A 91 -3.14 -2.79 -4.70
N LEU A 92 -3.63 -3.33 -5.83
CA LEU A 92 -3.56 -2.65 -7.13
C LEU A 92 -4.37 -1.35 -7.13
N GLN A 93 -5.56 -1.35 -6.54
CA GLN A 93 -6.36 -0.15 -6.35
C GLN A 93 -5.63 0.91 -5.50
N CYS A 94 -4.92 0.51 -4.45
CA CYS A 94 -4.08 1.40 -3.64
C CYS A 94 -2.97 2.04 -4.47
N VAL A 95 -2.23 1.25 -5.26
CA VAL A 95 -1.18 1.77 -6.15
C VAL A 95 -1.78 2.75 -7.17
N GLY A 96 -2.92 2.40 -7.77
CA GLY A 96 -3.64 3.28 -8.70
C GLY A 96 -4.11 4.58 -8.05
N ALA A 97 -4.56 4.54 -6.80
CA ALA A 97 -4.93 5.73 -6.03
C ALA A 97 -3.73 6.65 -5.79
N ILE A 98 -2.57 6.09 -5.40
CA ILE A 98 -1.33 6.85 -5.23
C ILE A 98 -0.95 7.55 -6.54
N VAL A 99 -0.90 6.82 -7.65
CA VAL A 99 -0.52 7.39 -8.96
C VAL A 99 -1.48 8.49 -9.39
N ARG A 100 -2.79 8.26 -9.27
CA ARG A 100 -3.81 9.25 -9.63
C ARG A 100 -3.68 10.52 -8.79
N SER A 101 -3.61 10.39 -7.47
CA SER A 101 -3.47 11.55 -6.58
C SER A 101 -2.19 12.33 -6.81
N LEU A 102 -1.08 11.65 -7.16
CA LEU A 102 0.16 12.32 -7.56
C LEU A 102 -0.01 13.05 -8.90
N MET A 103 -0.70 12.47 -9.87
CA MET A 103 -1.00 13.14 -11.15
C MET A 103 -1.88 14.37 -10.94
N ASP A 104 -2.91 14.29 -10.10
CA ASP A 104 -3.81 15.41 -9.78
C ASP A 104 -3.07 16.55 -9.05
N ALA A 105 -2.18 16.20 -8.10
CA ALA A 105 -1.31 17.16 -7.44
C ALA A 105 -0.30 17.79 -8.42
N ALA A 106 0.29 17.02 -9.33
CA ALA A 106 1.21 17.56 -10.32
C ALA A 106 0.51 18.49 -11.33
N GLY A 107 -0.71 18.14 -11.75
CA GLY A 107 -1.52 18.96 -12.66
C GLY A 107 -1.92 20.32 -12.08
N THR A 108 -1.98 20.44 -10.75
CA THR A 108 -2.30 21.71 -10.06
C THR A 108 -1.09 22.63 -9.85
N VAL A 109 0.16 22.14 -10.01
CA VAL A 109 1.38 22.97 -9.91
C VAL A 109 1.50 23.99 -11.05
N HIS A 110 0.85 23.75 -12.20
CA HIS A 110 0.85 24.69 -13.32
C HIS A 110 -0.05 25.93 -13.13
N PHE A 111 -0.75 26.05 -11.99
CA PHE A 111 -1.66 27.17 -11.67
C PHE A 111 -1.14 28.10 -10.54
N ILE A 112 0.17 28.16 -10.33
CA ILE A 112 0.77 29.18 -9.45
C ILE A 112 1.15 30.40 -10.31
N PRO A 113 0.45 31.55 -10.21
CA PRO A 113 0.84 32.80 -10.86
C PRO A 113 2.11 33.40 -10.25
#